data_AF-A0A950MIU1-F1
#
_entry.id   AF-A0A950MIU1-F1
#
_cell.length_a   1.000
_cell.length_b   1.000
_cell.length_c   1.000
_cell.angle_alpha   90.00
_cell.angle_beta   90.00
_cell.angle_gamma   90.00
#
_symmetry.space_group_name_H-M   'P 1'
#
loop_
_entity.id
_entity.type
_entity.pdbx_description
1 polymer ?
#
loop_
_entity_poly.entity_id
_entity_poly.type
_entity_poly.pdbx_seq_one_letter_code
_entity_poly.pdbx_strand_id
1 'polypeptide(L)'
;LAGVVAAKTPLPVIGVPIRTQTMGGLDSLLSIVQMPAGVPVATVAIGGAKNAALLAVRMLALSDQAIADRLRAYIDDMRERISSIKL
;
A
#
# COMPACT_ATOMS: atom_id res chain seq x y z
N LEU A 1 -2.45 12.23 9.34
CA LEU A 1 -3.40 11.19 9.80
C LEU A 1 -2.72 9.84 10.04
N ALA A 2 -2.08 9.23 9.02
CA ALA A 2 -1.47 7.89 9.14
C ALA A 2 -0.50 7.75 10.32
N GLY A 3 0.42 8.70 10.52
CA GLY A 3 1.37 8.66 11.64
C GLY A 3 0.72 8.70 13.03
N VAL A 4 -0.38 9.45 13.19
CA VAL A 4 -1.13 9.51 14.47
C VAL A 4 -1.83 8.19 14.78
N VAL A 5 -2.35 7.52 13.74
CA VAL A 5 -2.97 6.19 13.89
C VAL A 5 -1.89 5.18 14.28
N ALA A 6 -0.74 5.18 13.60
CA ALA A 6 0.38 4.28 13.89
C ALA A 6 0.91 4.44 15.33
N ALA A 7 0.92 5.67 15.87
CA ALA A 7 1.32 5.91 17.25
C ALA A 7 0.37 5.32 18.30
N LYS A 8 -0.85 4.92 17.92
CA LYS A 8 -1.93 4.50 18.82
C LYS A 8 -2.33 3.04 18.66
N THR A 9 -1.68 2.28 17.79
CA THR A 9 -2.02 0.88 17.54
C THR A 9 -0.75 0.03 17.35
N PRO A 10 -0.73 -1.22 17.84
CA PRO A 10 0.34 -2.15 17.52
C PRO A 10 0.18 -2.77 16.12
N LEU A 11 -0.96 -2.56 15.45
CA LEU A 11 -1.23 -3.11 14.12
C LEU A 11 -0.46 -2.35 13.03
N PRO A 12 -0.09 -3.01 11.93
CA PRO A 12 0.54 -2.33 10.80
C PRO A 12 -0.39 -1.26 10.21
N VAL A 13 0.15 -0.08 9.94
CA VAL A 13 -0.58 1.03 9.30
C VAL A 13 0.01 1.30 7.92
N ILE A 14 -0.87 1.35 6.93
CA ILE A 14 -0.51 1.67 5.54
C ILE A 14 -0.97 3.11 5.23
N GLY A 15 -0.03 3.94 4.80
CA GLY A 15 -0.27 5.34 4.44
C GLY A 15 -0.40 5.53 2.93
N VAL A 16 -1.47 6.18 2.48
CA VAL A 16 -1.67 6.58 1.08
C VAL A 16 -1.58 8.10 0.97
N PRO A 17 -0.50 8.65 0.40
CA PRO A 17 -0.43 10.08 0.13
C PRO A 17 -1.48 10.50 -0.88
N ILE A 18 -2.19 11.59 -0.60
CA ILE A 18 -3.21 12.13 -1.51
C ILE A 18 -2.58 13.21 -2.37
N ARG A 19 -2.99 13.29 -3.64
CA ARG A 19 -2.51 14.33 -4.54
C ARG A 19 -3.01 15.70 -4.07
N THR A 20 -2.08 16.65 -3.95
CA THR A 20 -2.39 18.05 -3.62
C THR A 20 -2.28 18.93 -4.85
N GLN A 21 -2.96 20.08 -4.83
CA GLN A 21 -2.96 21.02 -5.95
C GLN A 21 -1.60 21.72 -6.13
N THR A 22 -0.91 22.04 -5.04
CA THR A 22 0.28 22.89 -5.06
C THR A 22 1.56 22.14 -5.40
N MET A 23 1.75 20.92 -4.87
CA MET A 23 2.99 20.14 -5.02
C MET A 23 2.76 18.74 -5.58
N GLY A 24 1.60 18.49 -6.21
CA GLY A 24 1.30 17.20 -6.82
C GLY A 24 1.26 16.03 -5.84
N GLY A 25 1.16 16.30 -4.53
CA GLY A 25 1.18 15.30 -3.45
C GLY A 25 2.57 15.01 -2.85
N LEU A 26 3.64 15.72 -3.22
CA LEU A 26 4.95 15.56 -2.59
C LEU A 26 4.94 15.95 -1.11
N ASP A 27 4.23 17.02 -0.77
CA ASP A 27 3.91 17.43 0.60
C ASP A 27 3.20 16.33 1.40
N SER A 28 2.19 15.68 0.79
CA SER A 28 1.48 14.55 1.38
C SER A 28 2.38 13.31 1.53
N LEU A 29 3.27 13.06 0.56
CA LEU A 29 4.21 11.96 0.63
C LEU A 29 5.18 12.16 1.79
N LEU A 30 5.84 13.32 1.85
CA LEU A 30 6.83 13.63 2.87
C LEU A 30 6.23 13.66 4.28
N SER A 31 5.00 14.17 4.45
CA SER A 31 4.32 14.17 5.74
C SER A 31 3.89 12.79 6.25
N ILE A 32 3.91 11.76 5.40
CA ILE A 32 3.55 10.38 5.77
C ILE A 32 4.79 9.48 5.85
N VAL A 33 5.73 9.59 4.91
CA VAL A 33 6.88 8.68 4.81
C VAL A 33 7.98 9.00 5.81
N GLN A 34 8.15 10.27 6.20
CA GLN A 34 9.22 10.73 7.08
C GLN A 34 8.89 10.52 8.57
N MET A 35 8.47 9.31 8.94
CA MET A 35 8.20 8.98 10.34
C MET A 35 9.50 8.76 11.12
N PRO A 36 9.60 9.23 12.37
CA PRO A 36 10.76 8.94 13.23
C PRO A 36 10.82 7.46 13.60
N ALA A 37 11.99 7.01 14.04
CA ALA A 37 12.18 5.65 14.54
C ALA A 37 11.22 5.34 15.70
N GLY A 38 10.62 4.15 15.67
CA GLY A 38 9.69 3.66 16.70
C GLY A 38 8.21 3.73 16.31
N VAL A 39 7.82 4.53 15.31
CA VAL A 39 6.41 4.63 14.84
C VAL A 39 6.33 4.44 13.32
N PRO A 40 6.49 3.21 12.80
CA PRO A 40 6.57 2.97 11.36
C PRO A 40 5.21 3.13 10.66
N VAL A 41 5.25 3.62 9.42
CA VAL A 41 4.10 3.66 8.49
C VAL A 41 4.54 3.09 7.14
N ALA A 42 3.85 2.06 6.65
CA ALA A 42 4.10 1.52 5.32
C ALA A 42 3.49 2.45 4.26
N THR A 43 4.32 3.26 3.62
CA THR A 43 3.85 4.30 2.68
C THR A 43 3.88 3.79 1.24
N VAL A 44 2.78 3.98 0.49
CA VAL A 44 2.70 3.66 -0.94
C VAL A 44 2.79 4.92 -1.81
N ALA A 45 2.77 4.74 -3.13
CA ALA A 45 2.77 5.86 -4.08
C ALA A 45 1.62 6.85 -3.85
N ILE A 46 1.80 8.10 -4.28
CA ILE A 46 0.74 9.13 -4.27
C ILE A 46 -0.47 8.64 -5.06
N GLY A 47 -1.66 8.69 -4.46
CA GLY A 47 -2.90 8.15 -5.04
C GLY A 47 -2.93 6.62 -5.15
N GLY A 48 -1.95 5.91 -4.59
CA GLY A 48 -1.74 4.47 -4.72
C GLY A 48 -2.68 3.59 -3.88
N ALA A 49 -3.95 3.95 -3.74
CA ALA A 49 -4.90 3.23 -2.88
C ALA A 49 -5.02 1.74 -3.23
N LYS A 50 -4.98 1.39 -4.53
CA LYS A 50 -4.98 -0.01 -4.99
C LYS A 50 -3.76 -0.78 -4.45
N ASN A 51 -2.59 -0.16 -4.43
CA ASN A 51 -1.37 -0.79 -3.90
C ASN A 51 -1.41 -0.92 -2.37
N ALA A 52 -2.02 0.03 -1.67
CA ALA A 52 -2.24 -0.10 -0.23
C ALA A 52 -3.16 -1.29 0.09
N ALA A 53 -4.26 -1.46 -0.65
CA ALA A 53 -5.14 -2.61 -0.50
C ALA A 53 -4.40 -3.93 -0.80
N LEU A 54 -3.63 -3.99 -1.89
CA LEU A 54 -2.84 -5.18 -2.22
C LEU A 54 -1.74 -5.47 -1.19
N LEU A 55 -1.13 -4.45 -0.59
CA LEU A 55 -0.16 -4.63 0.50
C LEU A 55 -0.85 -5.20 1.75
N ALA A 56 -2.04 -4.72 2.10
CA ALA A 56 -2.84 -5.30 3.18
C ALA A 56 -3.19 -6.77 2.90
N VAL A 57 -3.64 -7.09 1.68
CA VAL A 57 -3.91 -8.47 1.25
C VAL A 57 -2.66 -9.35 1.37
N ARG A 58 -1.48 -8.85 0.98
CA ARG A 58 -0.20 -9.56 1.14
C ARG A 58 0.14 -9.82 2.61
N MET A 59 -0.12 -8.87 3.50
CA MET A 59 0.08 -9.07 4.95
C MET A 59 -0.87 -10.15 5.49
N LEU A 60 -2.15 -10.11 5.13
CA LEU A 60 -3.15 -11.11 5.56
C LEU A 60 -2.86 -12.51 5.00
N ALA A 61 -2.38 -12.60 3.76
CA ALA A 61 -2.01 -13.86 3.10
C ALA A 61 -0.89 -14.63 3.83
N LEU A 62 -0.13 -14.00 4.72
CA LEU A 62 0.89 -14.68 5.53
C LEU A 62 0.27 -15.67 6.52
N SER A 63 -0.98 -15.43 6.95
CA SER A 63 -1.68 -16.25 7.94
C SER A 63 -2.99 -16.86 7.44
N ASP A 64 -3.48 -16.44 6.27
CA ASP A 64 -4.72 -16.93 5.68
C ASP A 64 -4.48 -17.53 4.29
N GLN A 65 -4.59 -18.86 4.22
CA GLN A 65 -4.34 -19.62 2.99
C GLN A 65 -5.37 -19.29 1.89
N ALA A 66 -6.63 -19.04 2.23
CA ALA A 66 -7.66 -18.71 1.24
C ALA A 66 -7.39 -17.35 0.60
N ILE A 67 -6.89 -16.38 1.38
CA ILE A 67 -6.43 -15.10 0.86
C ILE A 67 -5.16 -15.29 0.00
N ALA A 68 -4.23 -16.13 0.43
CA ALA A 68 -3.02 -16.44 -0.33
C ALA A 68 -3.33 -17.04 -1.71
N ASP A 69 -4.26 -18.00 -1.78
CA ASP A 69 -4.68 -18.62 -3.03
C ASP A 69 -5.32 -17.59 -3.99
N ARG A 70 -6.21 -16.74 -3.48
CA ARG A 70 -6.83 -15.65 -4.25
C ARG A 70 -5.79 -14.64 -4.75
N LEU A 71 -4.78 -14.32 -3.93
CA LEU A 71 -3.70 -13.43 -4.32
C LEU A 71 -2.84 -14.03 -5.43
N ARG A 72 -2.54 -15.35 -5.40
CA ARG A 72 -1.82 -16.03 -6.48
C ARG A 72 -2.61 -15.96 -7.79
N ALA A 73 -3.90 -16.30 -7.75
CA ALA A 73 -4.77 -16.21 -8.92
C ALA A 73 -4.82 -14.79 -9.52
N TYR A 74 -4.88 -13.75 -8.66
CA TYR A 74 -4.81 -12.35 -9.11
C TYR A 74 -3.48 -12.01 -9.80
N ILE A 75 -2.35 -12.51 -9.30
CA ILE A 75 -1.04 -12.28 -9.91
C ILE A 75 -0.93 -12.99 -11.26
N ASP A 76 -1.47 -14.19 -11.37
CA ASP A 76 -1.44 -14.97 -12.62
C ASP A 76 -2.33 -14.33 -13.70
N ASP A 77 -3.54 -13.87 -13.36
CA ASP A 77 -4.39 -13.06 -14.26
C ASP A 77 -3.65 -11.83 -14.78
N MET A 78 -2.96 -11.11 -13.89
CA MET A 78 -2.21 -9.92 -14.27
C MET A 78 -1.03 -10.24 -15.21
N ARG A 79 -0.34 -11.37 -14.99
CA ARG A 79 0.74 -11.84 -15.88
C ARG A 79 0.20 -12.16 -17.28
N GLU A 80 -0.90 -12.90 -17.35
CA GLU A 80 -1.56 -13.24 -18.61
C GLU A 80 -1.98 -11.97 -19.36
N ARG A 81 -2.60 -11.01 -18.68
CA ARG A 81 -3.00 -9.73 -19.27
C ARG A 81 -1.81 -8.97 -19.84
N ILE A 82 -0.69 -8.89 -19.12
CA ILE A 82 0.52 -8.23 -19.64
C ILE A 82 1.07 -8.97 -20.86
N SER A 83 1.10 -10.30 -20.85
CA SER A 83 1.58 -11.09 -22.00
C SER A 83 0.73 -10.92 -23.26
N SER A 84 -0.56 -10.57 -23.10
CA SER A 84 -1.48 -10.31 -24.21
C SER A 84 -1.35 -8.90 -24.80
N ILE A 85 -0.66 -7.98 -24.11
CA ILE A 85 -0.36 -6.65 -24.64
C ILE A 85 0.81 -6.82 -25.62
N LYS A 86 0.51 -6.79 -26.93
CA LYS A 86 1.54 -6.69 -27.97
C LYS A 86 2.27 -5.36 -27.80
N LEU A 87 3.56 -5.43 -27.43
CA LEU A 87 4.52 -4.34 -27.63
C LEU A 87 4.93 -4.29 -29.11
#